data_AF-W9QQU9-F1
#
_entry.id   AF-W9QQU9-F1
#
_cell.length_a   1.000
_cell.length_b   1.000
_cell.length_c   1.000
_cell.angle_alpha   90.00
_cell.angle_beta   90.00
_cell.angle_gamma   90.00
#
_symmetry.space_group_name_H-M   'P 1'
#
loop_
_entity.id
_entity.type
_entity.pdbx_description
1 polymer ?
#
loop_
_entity_poly.entity_id
_entity_poly.type
_entity_poly.pdbx_seq_one_letter_code
_entity_poly.pdbx_strand_id
1 'polypeptide(L)'
;MQDNLEHLLTHKDDVVRLMKMEHRRIDTDQRTGRWFPYLDRFKCGDAYLSSGEVVEALEPHIMESRMERFRNVATNRSYSVCLVVEGLSDFGNVSAAFRSADALGFQSVHVVSCDGSKRYRENRHVSKGAEKWLDIEVWDSIEDCFKALKSRGYRIATTHVGGRGVHLRDGLD
;
A
#
# COMPACT_ATOMS: atom_id res chain seq x y z
N MET A 1 -25.90 -9.86 -13.22
CA MET A 1 -25.21 -8.87 -12.37
C MET A 1 -25.56 -9.09 -10.90
N GLN A 2 -26.84 -9.31 -10.58
CA GLN A 2 -27.33 -9.70 -9.24
C GLN A 2 -26.64 -10.95 -8.65
N ASP A 3 -26.48 -12.01 -9.46
CA ASP A 3 -26.03 -13.34 -8.99
C ASP A 3 -24.61 -13.37 -8.39
N ASN A 4 -23.71 -12.50 -8.84
CA ASN A 4 -22.32 -12.47 -8.37
C ASN A 4 -22.20 -11.80 -6.98
N LEU A 5 -23.13 -10.89 -6.67
CA LEU A 5 -23.14 -10.09 -5.45
C LEU A 5 -23.69 -10.91 -4.27
N GLU A 6 -24.72 -11.73 -4.52
CA GLU A 6 -25.26 -12.67 -3.53
C GLU A 6 -24.24 -13.76 -3.14
N HIS A 7 -23.44 -14.24 -4.10
CA HIS A 7 -22.38 -15.22 -3.84
C HIS A 7 -21.25 -14.64 -2.94
N LEU A 8 -20.92 -13.35 -3.10
CA LEU A 8 -19.90 -12.66 -2.30
C LEU A 8 -20.32 -12.44 -0.84
N LEU A 9 -21.60 -12.18 -0.59
CA LEU A 9 -22.14 -11.92 0.76
C LEU A 9 -22.32 -13.21 1.59
N THR A 10 -22.44 -14.37 0.93
CA THR A 10 -22.66 -15.67 1.57
C THR A 10 -21.37 -16.35 2.04
N HIS A 11 -20.22 -16.06 1.43
CA HIS A 11 -18.93 -16.73 1.72
C HIS A 11 -17.91 -15.76 2.33
N LYS A 12 -18.12 -15.40 3.61
CA LYS A 12 -17.30 -14.40 4.34
C LYS A 12 -15.80 -14.70 4.39
N ASP A 13 -15.39 -15.96 4.36
CA ASP A 13 -13.97 -16.35 4.40
C ASP A 13 -13.26 -16.14 3.05
N ASP A 14 -14.00 -16.17 1.94
CA ASP A 14 -13.46 -15.91 0.61
C ASP A 14 -13.25 -14.41 0.39
N VAL A 15 -14.11 -13.56 0.97
CA VAL A 15 -14.00 -12.09 0.92
C VAL A 15 -12.61 -11.61 1.36
N VAL A 16 -12.04 -12.19 2.43
CA VAL A 16 -10.73 -11.80 2.97
C VAL A 16 -9.57 -12.19 2.03
N ARG A 17 -9.73 -13.25 1.23
CA ARG A 17 -8.73 -13.69 0.24
C ARG A 17 -8.93 -13.05 -1.15
N LEU A 18 -10.16 -12.67 -1.49
CA LEU A 18 -10.57 -12.17 -2.81
C LEU A 18 -10.49 -10.64 -2.94
N MET A 19 -10.60 -9.89 -1.84
CA MET A 19 -10.66 -8.42 -1.86
C MET A 19 -9.29 -7.74 -2.02
N LYS A 20 -8.40 -8.28 -2.86
CA LYS A 20 -7.20 -7.55 -3.28
C LYS A 20 -7.37 -7.15 -4.73
N MET A 21 -7.34 -5.84 -4.97
CA MET A 21 -7.30 -5.28 -6.32
C MET A 21 -6.11 -5.87 -7.07
N GLU A 22 -6.31 -6.16 -8.35
CA GLU A 22 -5.22 -6.63 -9.19
C GLU A 22 -4.13 -5.56 -9.29
N HIS A 23 -2.89 -5.97 -9.10
CA HIS A 23 -1.74 -5.08 -9.20
C HIS A 23 -1.36 -4.90 -10.68
N ARG A 24 -1.08 -3.66 -11.08
CA ARG A 24 -0.52 -3.36 -12.40
C ARG A 24 0.83 -4.04 -12.56
N ARG A 25 1.07 -4.64 -13.72
CA ARG A 25 2.41 -5.10 -14.10
C ARG A 25 3.25 -3.91 -14.55
N ILE A 26 4.52 -3.90 -14.14
CA ILE A 26 5.45 -2.78 -14.38
C ILE A 26 5.69 -2.53 -15.88
N ASP A 27 5.50 -3.55 -16.75
CA ASP A 27 5.86 -3.49 -18.17
C ASP A 27 4.81 -2.88 -19.11
N THR A 28 3.56 -2.70 -18.70
CA THR A 28 2.45 -2.58 -19.67
C THR A 28 1.86 -1.20 -19.89
N ASP A 29 2.29 -0.14 -19.22
CA ASP A 29 1.63 1.15 -19.37
C ASP A 29 2.62 2.32 -19.33
N GLN A 30 3.18 2.65 -20.50
CA GLN A 30 3.71 3.99 -20.72
C GLN A 30 2.51 4.93 -20.74
N ARG A 31 2.26 5.69 -19.67
CA ARG A 31 1.32 6.82 -19.79
C ARG A 31 1.48 7.96 -18.81
N THR A 32 1.19 9.12 -19.39
CA THR A 32 1.03 10.47 -18.86
C THR A 32 0.03 10.52 -17.70
N GLY A 33 0.52 10.56 -16.46
CA GLY A 33 -0.32 10.68 -15.25
C GLY A 33 0.48 10.36 -13.98
N ARG A 34 -0.14 10.58 -12.80
CA ARG A 34 0.43 10.14 -11.51
C ARG A 34 0.26 8.62 -11.39
N TRP A 35 1.33 7.92 -10.99
CA TRP A 35 1.34 6.46 -10.85
C TRP A 35 0.40 5.97 -9.74
N PHE A 36 -0.32 4.88 -10.01
CA PHE A 36 -1.17 4.17 -9.05
C PHE A 36 -1.04 2.64 -9.25
N PRO A 37 -0.77 1.85 -8.19
CA PRO A 37 -0.38 0.44 -8.34
C PRO A 37 -1.50 -0.49 -8.74
N TYR A 38 -2.76 -0.12 -8.48
CA TYR A 38 -3.89 -1.04 -8.66
C TYR A 38 -4.65 -0.76 -9.97
N LEU A 39 -5.20 -1.84 -10.52
CA LEU A 39 -6.29 -1.81 -11.49
C LEU A 39 -7.60 -1.76 -10.73
N ASP A 40 -8.60 -1.06 -11.26
CA ASP A 40 -9.95 -1.03 -10.68
C ASP A 40 -10.71 -2.34 -10.93
N ARG A 41 -10.15 -3.43 -10.39
CA ARG A 41 -10.52 -4.80 -10.72
C ARG A 41 -10.23 -5.73 -9.54
N PHE A 42 -11.30 -6.24 -8.94
CA PHE A 42 -11.31 -7.23 -7.88
C PHE A 42 -11.74 -8.57 -8.45
N LYS A 43 -11.00 -9.64 -8.16
CA LYS A 43 -11.37 -10.99 -8.60
C LYS A 43 -12.34 -11.61 -7.59
N CYS A 44 -13.51 -12.04 -8.05
CA CYS A 44 -14.51 -12.73 -7.25
C CYS A 44 -14.93 -14.03 -7.96
N GLY A 45 -14.34 -15.16 -7.56
CA GLY A 45 -14.50 -16.42 -8.29
C GLY A 45 -14.01 -16.30 -9.74
N ASP A 46 -14.94 -16.51 -10.68
CA ASP A 46 -14.69 -16.38 -12.13
C ASP A 46 -15.07 -15.00 -12.69
N ALA A 47 -15.59 -14.10 -11.84
CA ALA A 47 -16.00 -12.75 -12.21
C ALA A 47 -15.04 -11.69 -11.69
N TYR A 48 -15.20 -10.47 -12.19
CA TYR A 48 -14.48 -9.29 -11.73
C TYR A 48 -15.45 -8.17 -11.37
N LEU A 49 -15.12 -7.44 -10.31
CA LEU A 49 -15.87 -6.29 -9.82
C LEU A 49 -14.95 -5.06 -9.79
N SER A 50 -15.50 -3.88 -10.06
CA SER A 50 -14.86 -2.59 -9.80
C SER A 50 -14.93 -2.22 -8.32
N SER A 51 -14.13 -1.25 -7.89
CA SER A 51 -14.24 -0.67 -6.54
C SER A 51 -15.61 -0.06 -6.28
N GLY A 52 -16.23 0.56 -7.29
CA GLY A 52 -17.57 1.13 -7.19
C GLY A 52 -18.63 0.07 -6.87
N GLU A 53 -18.64 -1.04 -7.62
CA GLU A 53 -19.57 -2.15 -7.38
C GLU A 53 -19.36 -2.79 -6.00
N VAL A 54 -18.09 -2.91 -5.55
CA VAL A 54 -17.78 -3.43 -4.21
C VAL A 54 -18.30 -2.49 -3.11
N VAL A 55 -18.12 -1.17 -3.27
CA VAL A 55 -18.62 -0.20 -2.30
C VAL A 55 -20.15 -0.20 -2.27
N GLU A 56 -20.81 -0.19 -3.42
CA GLU A 56 -22.27 -0.24 -3.54
C GLU A 56 -22.84 -1.52 -2.88
N ALA A 57 -22.20 -2.67 -3.08
CA ALA A 57 -22.59 -3.93 -2.46
C ALA A 57 -22.48 -3.91 -0.93
N LEU A 58 -21.47 -3.22 -0.38
CA LEU A 58 -21.16 -3.23 1.04
C LEU A 58 -21.82 -2.08 1.81
N GLU A 59 -22.20 -0.99 1.13
CA GLU A 59 -22.77 0.21 1.73
C GLU A 59 -23.99 -0.07 2.62
N PRO A 60 -24.98 -0.89 2.23
CA PRO A 60 -26.14 -1.20 3.09
C PRO A 60 -25.78 -1.97 4.37
N HIS A 61 -24.59 -2.57 4.43
CA HIS A 61 -24.13 -3.38 5.55
C HIS A 61 -23.16 -2.65 6.48
N ILE A 62 -22.86 -1.38 6.20
CA ILE A 62 -21.92 -0.55 6.95
C ILE A 62 -22.67 0.66 7.51
N MET A 63 -22.44 0.99 8.78
CA MET A 63 -23.00 2.21 9.36
C MET A 63 -22.50 3.45 8.61
N GLU A 64 -23.37 4.42 8.34
CA GLU A 64 -23.02 5.64 7.62
C GLU A 64 -21.79 6.34 8.21
N SER A 65 -21.74 6.50 9.54
CA SER A 65 -20.60 7.11 10.23
C SER A 65 -19.27 6.37 10.02
N ARG A 66 -19.32 5.04 9.78
CA ARG A 66 -18.14 4.25 9.45
C ARG A 66 -17.77 4.42 7.98
N MET A 67 -18.75 4.51 7.09
CA MET A 67 -18.52 4.77 5.67
C MET A 67 -17.91 6.15 5.45
N GLU A 68 -18.44 7.20 6.10
CA GLU A 68 -17.86 8.55 6.08
C GLU A 68 -16.40 8.56 6.53
N ARG A 69 -16.07 7.81 7.59
CA ARG A 69 -14.68 7.67 8.05
C ARG A 69 -13.78 7.01 7.00
N PHE A 70 -14.26 5.96 6.33
CA PHE A 70 -13.51 5.32 5.26
C PHE A 70 -13.28 6.27 4.08
N ARG A 71 -14.32 6.99 3.65
CA ARG A 71 -14.22 8.01 2.60
C ARG A 71 -13.19 9.08 2.98
N ASN A 72 -13.27 9.62 4.19
CA ASN A 72 -12.34 10.64 4.66
C ASN A 72 -10.89 10.13 4.75
N VAL A 73 -10.66 8.90 5.20
CA VAL A 73 -9.31 8.32 5.19
C VAL A 73 -8.82 8.14 3.75
N ALA A 74 -9.63 7.56 2.87
CA ALA A 74 -9.26 7.27 1.48
C ALA A 74 -8.90 8.53 0.68
N THR A 75 -9.65 9.62 0.85
CA THR A 75 -9.37 10.90 0.17
C THR A 75 -8.08 11.57 0.64
N ASN A 76 -7.62 11.26 1.85
CA ASN A 76 -6.39 11.80 2.43
C ASN A 76 -5.18 10.86 2.25
N ARG A 77 -5.32 9.76 1.48
CA ARG A 77 -4.20 8.88 1.14
C ARG A 77 -3.45 9.35 -0.10
N SER A 78 -2.14 9.21 -0.07
CA SER A 78 -1.26 9.55 -1.19
C SER A 78 -0.31 8.42 -1.52
N TYR A 79 -0.20 8.16 -2.83
CA TYR A 79 0.89 7.40 -3.45
C TYR A 79 1.99 8.32 -3.96
N SER A 80 1.87 9.64 -3.87
CA SER A 80 2.90 10.55 -4.41
C SER A 80 4.19 10.53 -3.58
N VAL A 81 4.12 10.03 -2.34
CA VAL A 81 5.24 9.84 -1.43
C VAL A 81 5.14 8.43 -0.85
N CYS A 82 6.24 7.69 -0.85
CA CYS A 82 6.36 6.39 -0.22
C CYS A 82 7.58 6.36 0.69
N LEU A 83 7.48 5.60 1.78
CA LEU A 83 8.60 5.46 2.72
C LEU A 83 9.40 4.20 2.37
N VAL A 84 10.72 4.31 2.22
CA VAL A 84 11.63 3.17 2.13
C VAL A 84 12.36 3.03 3.44
N VAL A 85 12.36 1.82 4.00
CA VAL A 85 13.03 1.55 5.26
C VAL A 85 13.94 0.33 5.10
N GLU A 86 15.23 0.53 5.35
CA GLU A 86 16.31 -0.44 5.17
C GLU A 86 16.92 -0.83 6.52
N GLY A 87 17.43 -2.06 6.63
CA GLY A 87 18.32 -2.46 7.73
C GLY A 87 17.63 -2.60 9.10
N LEU A 88 16.32 -2.84 9.11
CA LEU A 88 15.54 -2.93 10.34
C LEU A 88 15.71 -4.31 11.00
N SER A 89 16.73 -4.42 11.84
CA SER A 89 16.90 -5.54 12.76
C SER A 89 15.95 -5.46 13.97
N ASP A 90 15.32 -4.30 14.22
CA ASP A 90 14.35 -4.05 15.30
C ASP A 90 12.93 -3.78 14.79
N PHE A 91 11.98 -4.63 15.21
CA PHE A 91 10.54 -4.51 14.93
C PHE A 91 9.90 -3.24 15.50
N GLY A 92 10.46 -2.66 16.56
CA GLY A 92 9.99 -1.41 17.14
C GLY A 92 10.05 -0.25 16.14
N ASN A 93 11.17 -0.14 15.43
CA ASN A 93 11.41 0.90 14.42
C ASN A 93 10.49 0.72 13.21
N VAL A 94 10.29 -0.52 12.74
CA VAL A 94 9.34 -0.85 11.67
C VAL A 94 7.92 -0.40 12.06
N SER A 95 7.51 -0.77 13.27
CA SER A 95 6.19 -0.43 13.81
C SER A 95 5.98 1.07 13.95
N ALA A 96 7.02 1.81 14.34
CA ALA A 96 6.99 3.27 14.40
C ALA A 96 6.87 3.88 13.00
N ALA A 97 7.68 3.41 12.04
CA ALA A 97 7.65 3.86 10.66
C ALA A 97 6.27 3.67 10.02
N PHE A 98 5.62 2.52 10.24
CA PHE A 98 4.28 2.26 9.73
C PHE A 98 3.23 3.19 10.35
N ARG A 99 3.29 3.40 11.67
CA ARG A 99 2.39 4.34 12.33
C ARG A 99 2.57 5.77 11.84
N SER A 100 3.81 6.19 11.56
CA SER A 100 4.09 7.49 10.96
C SER A 100 3.55 7.59 9.53
N ALA A 101 3.78 6.58 8.69
CA ALA A 101 3.24 6.54 7.34
C ALA A 101 1.70 6.59 7.34
N ASP A 102 1.07 5.81 8.21
CA ASP A 102 -0.38 5.75 8.38
C ASP A 102 -0.94 7.12 8.81
N ALA A 103 -0.34 7.75 9.82
CA ALA A 103 -0.75 9.06 10.33
C ALA A 103 -0.55 10.21 9.32
N LEU A 104 0.48 10.12 8.47
CA LEU A 104 0.78 11.12 7.44
C LEU A 104 -0.01 10.91 6.14
N GLY A 105 -0.79 9.83 6.04
CA GLY A 105 -1.55 9.52 4.84
C GLY A 105 -0.72 8.89 3.72
N PHE A 106 0.49 8.42 3.98
CA PHE A 106 1.27 7.68 2.98
C PHE A 106 0.70 6.28 2.84
N GLN A 107 0.38 5.89 1.61
CA GLN A 107 -0.27 4.61 1.35
C GLN A 107 0.75 3.47 1.20
N SER A 108 1.91 3.74 0.61
CA SER A 108 2.92 2.73 0.28
C SER A 108 4.14 2.82 1.20
N VAL A 109 4.56 1.66 1.72
CA VAL A 109 5.79 1.50 2.51
C VAL A 109 6.62 0.33 1.96
N HIS A 110 7.88 0.59 1.68
CA HIS A 110 8.85 -0.36 1.17
C HIS A 110 9.81 -0.78 2.28
N VAL A 111 9.91 -2.08 2.53
CA VAL A 111 10.81 -2.65 3.54
C VAL A 111 11.90 -3.44 2.83
N VAL A 112 13.16 -3.07 3.05
CA VAL A 112 14.32 -3.78 2.49
C VAL A 112 14.96 -4.63 3.58
N SER A 113 15.03 -5.95 3.36
CA SER A 113 15.58 -6.91 4.32
C SER A 113 16.91 -7.46 3.82
N CYS A 114 18.03 -6.92 4.32
CA CYS A 114 19.37 -7.20 3.81
C CYS A 114 19.94 -8.57 4.21
N ASP A 115 19.39 -9.23 5.24
CA ASP A 115 20.02 -10.42 5.85
C ASP A 115 19.35 -11.75 5.48
N GLY A 116 18.48 -11.78 4.46
CA GLY A 116 17.68 -12.98 4.14
C GLY A 116 16.79 -13.44 5.29
N SER A 117 16.69 -12.64 6.36
CA SER A 117 15.94 -12.94 7.56
C SER A 117 14.46 -12.80 7.23
N LYS A 118 13.82 -13.93 6.95
CA LYS A 118 12.36 -14.08 6.80
C LYS A 118 11.57 -13.57 8.04
N ARG A 119 12.26 -13.11 9.08
CA ARG A 119 11.73 -12.65 10.36
C ARG A 119 10.66 -11.56 10.23
N TYR A 120 10.77 -10.62 9.28
CA TYR A 120 9.69 -9.67 9.01
C TYR A 120 8.48 -10.33 8.33
N ARG A 121 8.72 -11.19 7.32
CA ARG A 121 7.65 -11.96 6.66
C ARG A 121 6.88 -12.81 7.67
N GLU A 122 7.55 -13.30 8.72
CA GLU A 122 6.99 -14.13 9.79
C GLU A 122 6.30 -13.33 10.93
N ASN A 123 6.66 -12.05 11.15
CA ASN A 123 6.14 -11.22 12.25
C ASN A 123 5.43 -9.95 11.75
N ARG A 124 4.49 -10.11 10.81
CA ARG A 124 3.76 -9.00 10.17
C ARG A 124 2.79 -8.25 11.11
N HIS A 125 2.58 -8.70 12.35
CA HIS A 125 1.55 -8.20 13.27
C HIS A 125 2.02 -7.17 14.32
N VAL A 126 3.21 -6.57 14.15
CA VAL A 126 3.86 -5.75 15.19
C VAL A 126 3.43 -4.27 15.22
N SER A 127 2.61 -3.80 14.29
CA SER A 127 2.25 -2.38 14.11
C SER A 127 0.87 -1.97 14.63
N LYS A 128 0.26 -2.77 15.53
CA LYS A 128 -1.04 -2.49 16.14
C LYS A 128 -2.16 -2.24 15.11
N GLY A 129 -2.10 -2.87 13.94
CA GLY A 129 -3.13 -2.79 12.91
C GLY A 129 -2.90 -1.73 11.82
N ALA A 130 -1.89 -0.86 11.93
CA ALA A 130 -1.54 0.08 10.86
C ALA A 130 -1.16 -0.65 9.56
N GLU A 131 -0.57 -1.84 9.67
CA GLU A 131 -0.23 -2.70 8.53
C GLU A 131 -1.44 -3.12 7.68
N LYS A 132 -2.66 -3.01 8.21
CA LYS A 132 -3.89 -3.34 7.48
C LYS A 132 -4.33 -2.22 6.54
N TRP A 133 -3.84 -1.00 6.78
CA TRP A 133 -4.19 0.21 6.03
C TRP A 133 -3.14 0.60 5.00
N LEU A 134 -1.97 -0.02 5.06
CA LEU A 134 -0.81 0.30 4.24
C LEU A 134 -0.54 -0.81 3.21
N ASP A 135 -0.06 -0.39 2.05
CA ASP A 135 0.49 -1.28 1.03
C ASP A 135 1.98 -1.48 1.29
N ILE A 136 2.31 -2.67 1.78
CA ILE A 136 3.66 -3.01 2.21
C ILE A 136 4.33 -3.90 1.17
N GLU A 137 5.42 -3.42 0.59
CA GLU A 137 6.25 -4.17 -0.34
C GLU A 137 7.59 -4.53 0.31
N VAL A 138 7.93 -5.81 0.31
CA VAL A 138 9.16 -6.32 0.92
C VAL A 138 10.14 -6.71 -0.16
N TRP A 139 11.35 -6.18 -0.07
CA TRP A 139 12.41 -6.35 -1.04
C TRP A 139 13.59 -7.08 -0.40
N ASP A 140 14.24 -7.93 -1.19
CA ASP A 140 15.44 -8.65 -0.75
C ASP A 140 16.71 -7.79 -0.93
N SER A 141 16.67 -6.74 -1.76
CA SER A 141 17.78 -5.81 -1.98
C SER A 141 17.31 -4.36 -2.12
N ILE A 142 18.16 -3.41 -1.77
CA ILE A 142 17.88 -1.97 -1.93
C ILE A 142 17.89 -1.58 -3.41
N GLU A 143 18.74 -2.24 -4.20
CA GLU A 143 18.89 -2.05 -5.63
C GLU A 143 17.59 -2.36 -6.38
N ASP A 144 16.95 -3.49 -6.07
CA ASP A 144 15.69 -3.89 -6.71
C ASP A 144 14.55 -2.95 -6.31
N CYS A 145 14.50 -2.55 -5.03
CA CYS A 145 13.55 -1.57 -4.54
C CYS A 145 13.68 -0.24 -5.30
N PHE A 146 14.89 0.28 -5.41
CA PHE A 146 15.15 1.55 -6.11
C PHE A 146 14.90 1.45 -7.60
N LYS A 147 15.22 0.33 -8.24
CA LYS A 147 14.92 0.09 -9.65
C LYS A 147 13.41 0.13 -9.90
N ALA A 148 12.62 -0.54 -9.05
CA ALA A 148 11.16 -0.53 -9.14
C ALA A 148 10.57 0.86 -8.86
N LEU A 149 11.06 1.59 -7.86
CA LEU A 149 10.59 2.95 -7.57
C LEU A 149 10.88 3.92 -8.73
N LYS A 150 12.08 3.84 -9.31
CA LYS A 150 12.43 4.65 -10.49
C LYS A 150 11.55 4.32 -11.70
N SER A 151 11.27 3.04 -11.96
CA SER A 151 10.39 2.66 -13.08
C SER A 151 8.94 3.12 -12.88
N ARG A 152 8.53 3.34 -11.63
CA ARG A 152 7.22 3.92 -11.27
C ARG A 152 7.21 5.46 -11.31
N GLY A 153 8.34 6.10 -11.64
CA GLY A 153 8.46 7.55 -11.76
C GLY A 153 8.79 8.29 -10.46
N TYR A 154 9.19 7.59 -9.40
CA TYR A 154 9.59 8.25 -8.15
C TYR A 154 10.99 8.86 -8.26
N ARG A 155 11.14 10.02 -7.60
CA ARG A 155 12.45 10.57 -7.23
C ARG A 155 12.82 10.07 -5.84
N ILE A 156 14.06 9.63 -5.67
CA ILE A 156 14.53 9.06 -4.40
C ILE A 156 15.28 10.14 -3.64
N ALA A 157 14.81 10.45 -2.43
CA ALA A 157 15.53 11.27 -1.47
C ALA A 157 15.99 10.37 -0.30
N THR A 158 17.22 10.58 0.17
CA THR A 158 17.83 9.80 1.25
C THR A 158 18.27 10.74 2.35
N THR A 159 18.08 10.31 3.60
CA THR A 159 18.61 11.00 4.77
C THR A 159 19.99 10.46 5.09
N HIS A 160 21.02 11.29 4.95
CA HIS A 160 22.40 10.92 5.28
C HIS A 160 22.93 11.86 6.36
N VAL A 161 23.46 11.31 7.46
CA VAL A 161 24.10 12.08 8.52
C VAL A 161 25.57 12.31 8.13
N GLY A 162 25.81 13.34 7.31
CA GLY A 162 27.15 13.73 6.85
C GLY A 162 27.14 15.12 6.21
N GLY A 163 28.28 15.82 6.21
CA GLY A 163 28.38 17.25 5.82
C GLY A 163 28.09 17.60 4.35
N ARG A 164 27.59 16.65 3.55
CA ARG A 164 27.18 16.84 2.14
C ARG A 164 25.66 16.69 1.92
N GLY A 165 24.87 16.64 2.99
CA GLY A 165 23.41 16.63 2.90
C GLY A 165 22.87 18.01 2.51
N VAL A 166 21.92 18.06 1.59
CA VAL A 166 21.12 19.26 1.31
C VAL A 166 19.90 19.23 2.24
N HIS A 167 19.52 20.37 2.81
CA HIS A 167 18.31 20.44 3.61
C HIS A 167 17.08 20.10 2.75
N LEU A 168 16.14 19.31 3.29
CA LEU A 168 14.93 18.88 2.58
C LEU A 168 14.11 20.06 2.01
N ARG A 169 14.27 21.26 2.57
CA ARG A 169 13.59 22.49 2.13
C ARG A 169 14.22 23.12 0.88
N ASP A 170 15.48 22.82 0.59
CA ASP A 170 16.27 23.52 -0.44
C ASP A 170 16.34 22.74 -1.76
N GLY A 171 15.70 21.56 -1.83
CA GLY A 171 15.74 20.67 -3.00
C GLY A 171 14.42 20.59 -3.80
N LEU A 172 13.49 21.51 -3.55
CA LEU A 172 12.16 21.56 -4.20
C LEU A 172 11.99 22.71 -5.21
N ASP A 173 13.06 23.43 -5.53
CA ASP A 173 13.11 24.44 -6.60
C ASP A 173 13.49 23.83 -7.96
#